data_AF-A0A9X1KZF7-F1
#
_entry.id   AF-A0A9X1KZF7-F1
#
_cell.length_a   1.000
_cell.length_b   1.000
_cell.length_c   1.000
_cell.angle_alpha   90.00
_cell.angle_beta   90.00
_cell.angle_gamma   90.00
#
_symmetry.space_group_name_H-M   'P 1'
#
loop_
_entity.id
_entity.type
_entity.pdbx_description
1 polymer ?
#
loop_
_entity_poly.entity_id
_entity_poly.type
_entity_poly.pdbx_seq_one_letter_code
_entity_poly.pdbx_strand_id
1 'polypeptide(L)' 'MALSAKFRYVPSPIPFKYHYLYSAVANKSGRMQYYRSKPGIGRERISRSEFIEVFNNANILGLRPIPLEDAPVIQLEFYV' A
#
# COMPACT_ATOMS: atom_id res chain seq x y z
N MET A 1 16.05 0.65 -5.73
CA MET A 1 15.69 1.17 -7.06
C MET A 1 15.07 2.54 -6.84
N ALA A 2 15.80 3.61 -7.19
CA ALA A 2 15.33 4.98 -6.98
C ALA A 2 14.28 5.30 -8.04
N LEU A 3 13.05 5.60 -7.62
CA LEU A 3 12.02 6.12 -8.52
C LEU A 3 12.54 7.44 -9.10
N SER A 4 12.70 7.47 -10.43
CA SER A 4 13.19 8.61 -11.19
C SER A 4 12.39 9.87 -10.84
N ALA A 5 13.11 10.95 -10.53
CA ALA A 5 12.62 12.25 -10.08
C ALA A 5 11.86 13.06 -11.16
N LYS A 6 11.10 12.41 -12.05
CA LYS A 6 10.37 13.07 -13.15
C LYS A 6 8.93 13.46 -12.83
N PHE A 7 8.36 13.02 -11.71
CA PHE A 7 7.00 13.36 -11.31
C PHE A 7 7.01 14.12 -9.99
N ARG A 8 6.71 15.43 -10.02
CA ARG A 8 6.39 16.16 -8.79
C ARG A 8 5.11 15.53 -8.25
N TYR A 9 5.22 14.89 -7.08
CA TYR A 9 4.05 14.39 -6.36
C TYR A 9 3.06 15.53 -6.15
N VAL A 10 1.91 15.47 -6.82
CA VAL A 10 0.78 16.36 -6.56
C VAL A 10 -0.14 15.61 -5.61
N PRO A 11 -0.29 16.04 -4.34
CA PRO A 11 -1.22 15.38 -3.44
C PRO A 11 -2.64 15.51 -3.99
N SER A 12 -3.43 14.44 -3.89
CA SER A 12 -4.86 14.51 -4.18
C SER A 12 -5.49 15.61 -3.31
N PRO A 13 -6.34 16.49 -3.87
CA PRO A 13 -7.05 17.50 -3.07
C PRO A 13 -8.07 16.85 -2.11
N ILE A 14 -8.43 15.58 -2.36
CA ILE A 14 -9.36 14.82 -1.54
C ILE A 14 -8.61 13.62 -0.93
N PRO A 15 -8.50 13.53 0.40
CA PRO A 15 -7.87 12.38 1.04
C PRO A 15 -8.75 11.13 0.88
N PHE A 16 -8.12 9.99 0.61
CA PHE A 16 -8.81 8.70 0.67
C PHE A 16 -9.34 8.45 2.07
N LYS A 17 -10.64 8.13 2.16
CA LYS A 17 -11.26 7.71 3.42
C LYS A 17 -11.06 6.20 3.56
N TYR A 18 -10.34 5.78 4.60
CA TYR A 18 -10.14 4.38 4.95
C TYR A 18 -10.08 4.23 6.46
N HIS A 19 -10.45 3.05 6.98
CA HIS A 19 -10.31 2.75 8.41
C HIS A 19 -8.91 2.29 8.74
N TYR A 20 -8.39 1.35 7.93
CA TYR A 20 -7.08 0.77 8.08
C TYR A 20 -6.46 0.53 6.71
N LEU A 21 -5.14 0.73 6.63
CA LEU A 21 -4.31 0.34 5.50
C LEU A 21 -3.35 -0.75 5.98
N TYR A 22 -3.45 -1.91 5.35
CA TYR A 22 -2.58 -3.06 5.59
C TYR A 22 -1.55 -3.15 4.46
N SER A 23 -0.29 -3.40 4.81
CA SER A 23 0.79 -3.50 3.81
C SER A 23 1.76 -4.64 4.15
N ALA A 24 2.17 -5.37 3.11
CA ALA A 24 3.22 -6.37 3.17
C ALA A 24 4.41 -5.89 2.33
N VAL A 25 5.57 -5.73 2.96
CA VAL A 25 6.77 -5.16 2.31
C VAL A 25 7.98 -6.05 2.59
N ALA A 26 8.74 -6.39 1.55
CA ALA A 26 10.01 -7.08 1.71
C ALA A 26 11.07 -6.12 2.28
N ASN A 27 11.79 -6.56 3.32
CA ASN A 27 12.92 -5.80 3.84
C ASN A 27 14.17 -6.01 2.96
N LYS A 28 15.31 -5.39 3.35
CA LYS A 28 16.59 -5.54 2.63
C LYS A 28 17.10 -6.98 2.51
N SER A 29 16.68 -7.88 3.41
CA SER A 29 17.03 -9.30 3.35
C SER A 29 15.99 -10.17 2.64
N GLY A 30 14.98 -9.57 2.00
CA GLY A 30 13.91 -10.28 1.30
C GLY A 30 12.82 -10.86 2.22
N ARG A 31 12.92 -10.69 3.53
CA ARG A 31 11.90 -11.14 4.47
C ARG A 31 10.70 -10.20 4.47
N MET A 32 9.51 -10.75 4.31
CA MET A 32 8.26 -9.99 4.38
C MET A 32 8.02 -9.44 5.78
N GLN A 33 7.69 -8.15 5.84
CA GLN A 33 7.23 -7.45 7.04
C GLN A 33 5.81 -6.92 6.80
N TYR A 34 4.98 -7.01 7.82
CA TYR A 34 3.56 -6.68 7.74
C TYR A 34 3.28 -5.48 8.64
N TYR A 35 2.43 -4.59 8.16
CA TYR A 35 2.09 -3.36 8.87
C TYR A 35 0.61 -3.03 8.74
N ARG A 36 0.11 -2.36 9.78
CA ARG A 36 -1.19 -1.69 9.79
C ARG A 36 -0.95 -0.19 9.99
N SER A 37 -1.82 0.62 9.43
CA SER A 37 -1.85 2.06 9.70
C SER A 37 -3.30 2.54 9.68
N LYS A 38 -3.59 3.54 10.52
CA LYS A 38 -4.91 4.18 10.61
C LYS A 38 -4.71 5.68 10.34
N PRO A 39 -5.64 6.37 9.68
CA PRO A 39 -5.50 7.81 9.47
C PRO A 39 -5.27 8.55 10.80
N GLY A 40 -4.27 9.45 10.82
CA GLY A 40 -3.88 10.20 12.02
C GLY A 40 -3.06 9.40 13.04
N ILE A 41 -2.85 8.10 12.82
CA ILE A 41 -2.00 7.25 13.65
C ILE A 41 -0.82 6.78 12.81
N GLY A 42 0.35 6.66 13.44
CA GLY A 42 1.54 6.13 12.78
C GLY A 42 1.36 4.69 12.28
N ARG A 43 2.37 4.24 11.53
CA ARG A 43 2.46 2.86 11.04
C ARG A 43 2.94 1.94 12.16
N GLU A 44 2.21 0.86 12.40
CA GLU A 44 2.57 -0.16 13.38
C GLU A 44 2.91 -1.49 12.69
N ARG A 45 3.85 -2.24 13.27
CA ARG A 45 4.21 -3.58 12.77
C ARG A 45 3.26 -4.61 13.35
N ILE A 46 2.73 -5.47 12.49
CA ILE A 46 1.79 -6.55 12.89
C ILE A 46 2.38 -7.92 12.57
N SER A 47 1.71 -8.97 13.08
CA SER A 47 2.08 -10.35 12.78
C SER A 47 1.65 -10.75 11.36
N ARG A 48 2.29 -11.80 10.81
CA ARG A 48 1.85 -12.43 9.55
C ARG A 48 0.43 -12.99 9.68
N SER A 49 0.11 -13.61 10.81
CA SER A 49 -1.19 -14.25 11.04
C SER A 49 -2.32 -13.23 11.01
N GLU A 50 -2.15 -12.10 11.69
CA GLU A 50 -3.11 -10.99 11.67
C GLU A 50 -3.32 -10.44 10.25
N PHE A 51 -2.24 -10.29 9.47
CA PHE A 51 -2.35 -9.84 8.09
C PHE A 51 -3.15 -10.82 7.22
N ILE A 52 -2.88 -12.13 7.35
CA ILE A 52 -3.59 -13.17 6.59
C ILE A 52 -5.06 -13.24 6.98
N GLU A 53 -5.36 -13.13 8.27
CA GLU A 53 -6.73 -13.14 8.77
C GLU A 53 -7.55 -11.99 8.17
N VAL A 54 -7.00 -10.77 8.15
CA VAL A 54 -7.67 -9.61 7.54
C VAL A 54 -7.78 -9.79 6.03
N PHE A 55 -6.71 -10.23 5.35
CA PHE A 55 -6.71 -10.41 3.91
C PHE A 55 -7.76 -11.40 3.42
N ASN A 56 -8.00 -12.47 4.19
CA ASN A 56 -8.93 -13.52 3.81
C ASN A 56 -10.39 -13.26 4.24
N ASN A 57 -10.61 -12.54 5.35
CA ASN A 57 -11.93 -12.48 5.98
C ASN A 57 -12.57 -11.09 6.00
N ALA A 58 -11.79 -10.01 5.85
CA ALA A 58 -12.34 -8.67 5.84
C ALA A 58 -12.82 -8.29 4.44
N ASN A 59 -13.85 -7.44 4.36
CA ASN A 59 -14.24 -6.79 3.13
C ASN A 59 -13.22 -5.67 2.83
N ILE A 60 -12.24 -5.98 1.99
CA ILE A 60 -11.12 -5.11 1.68
C ILE A 60 -11.17 -4.68 0.22
N LEU A 61 -10.61 -3.49 -0.04
CA LEU A 61 -10.26 -3.09 -1.39
C LEU A 61 -8.76 -3.32 -1.58
N GLY A 62 -8.40 -4.37 -2.32
CA GLY A 62 -7.03 -4.64 -2.71
C GLY A 62 -6.56 -3.62 -3.74
N LEU A 63 -5.37 -3.05 -3.55
CA LEU A 63 -4.77 -2.08 -4.47
C LEU A 63 -3.41 -2.57 -4.95
N ARG A 64 -3.23 -2.66 -6.27
CA ARG A 64 -1.93 -2.92 -6.87
C ARG A 64 -1.52 -1.75 -7.78
N PRO A 65 -0.50 -0.97 -7.40
CA PRO A 65 0.08 0.02 -8.30
C PRO A 65 0.95 -0.70 -9.34
N ILE A 66 0.67 -0.44 -10.61
CA ILE A 66 1.47 -0.90 -11.75
C ILE A 66 2.13 0.35 -12.37
N PRO A 67 3.45 0.50 -12.22
CA PRO A 67 4.16 1.56 -12.93
C PRO A 67 4.13 1.26 -14.44
N LEU A 68 3.77 2.26 -15.24
CA LEU A 68 3.86 2.17 -16.70
C LEU A 68 5.22 2.73 -17.13
N GLU A 69 5.99 1.94 -17.88
CA GLU A 69 7.36 2.32 -18.28
C GLU A 69 7.36 3.53 -19.23
N ASP A 70 6.36 3.63 -20.10
CA ASP A 70 6.28 4.63 -21.17
C ASP A 70 5.46 5.88 -20.80
N ALA A 71 4.88 5.93 -19.59
CA ALA A 71 3.95 6.97 -19.23
C ALA A 71 4.17 7.49 -17.80
N PRO A 72 3.94 8.80 -17.57
CA PRO A 72 4.12 9.45 -16.26
C PRO A 72 2.97 9.16 -15.29
N VAL A 73 2.36 7.99 -15.40
CA VAL A 73 1.14 7.61 -14.70
C VAL A 73 1.33 6.24 -14.05
N ILE A 74 0.63 6.04 -12.93
CA ILE A 74 0.57 4.75 -12.24
C ILE A 74 -0.82 4.20 -12.50
N GLN A 75 -0.90 3.01 -13.08
CA GLN A 75 -2.16 2.28 -13.18
C GLN A 75 -2.46 1.67 -11.81
N LEU A 76 -3.70 1.79 -11.35
CA LEU A 76 -4.16 1.16 -10.12
C LEU A 76 -5.14 0.05 -10.48
N GLU A 77 -4.80 -1.18 -10.12
CA GLU A 77 -5.75 -2.30 -10.14
C GLU A 77 -6.44 -2.43 -8.79
N PHE A 78 -7.75 -2.64 -8.85
CA PHE A 78 -8.62 -2.79 -7.70
C PHE A 78 -9.17 -4.22 -7.65
N TYR A 79 -9.10 -4.83 -6.48
CA TYR A 79 -9.64 -6.17 -6.20
C TYR A 79 -10.64 -6.05 -5.06
N VAL A 80 -11.80 -6.69 -5.20
CA VAL A 80 -12.83 -6.80 -4.15
C VAL A 80 -12.84 -8.23 -3.63
#